data_AF-K1UK16-F1
#
_entry.id   AF-K1UK16-F1
#
_cell.length_a   1.000
_cell.length_b   1.000
_cell.length_c   1.000
_cell.angle_alpha   90.00
_cell.angle_beta   90.00
_cell.angle_gamma   90.00
#
_symmetry.space_group_name_H-M   'P 1'
#
loop_
_entity.id
_entity.type
_entity.pdbx_description
1 polymer ?
#
loop_
_entity_poly.entity_id
_entity_poly.type
_entity_poly.pdbx_seq_one_letter_code
_entity_poly.pdbx_strand_id
1 'polypeptide(L)'
;GWTGERIRGDYDQLMEKVEEMDEAVMAEIQKSQGEYKPLAKVEELEEANYNMIDNVLNNMPPKKEAYLEYYAAECDEIHDMGAYEKSTDVKEIAAIYEKYREDPENAYKGSGMGIIYRDPEDSLFDETELLIVMGTTIHGDFLDNVRFLKDQPVVREGLEKIHKALPDYKYIPIQDVREAMYPKKMTTEELAAALDEIAEDFDPYDYRDHVEPGQDTIQEVMLDLQSGNVGSYISFLKDVIEEDCEQSVWAGVLLERLKSYEPDISKETEPMVYVNYCEKRELMEPRCQKLSDLDSRTAQKDKEWYADRNPRTDEPMVTAQMFFTIYYAEKGDKMLQHFKGKIDIGTGNGGILSQLKLQNELKLTDESWIGYLKNKGNEEFQKCMEDLTDMQNHVLPYLQSFCSLEEKNVQEKQERQVAEKQDSRVEASRAANVTKGDNDKAVKKVVSSMQTEKNKATTKAKKPSIHERLEINKRKIQEKQGKDELERGADRDVRTV
;
A
#
# COMPACT_ATOMS: atom_id res chain seq x y z
N GLY A 1 46.91 -60.28 8.05
CA GLY A 1 48.14 -59.75 8.66
C GLY A 1 47.89 -58.30 9.02
N TRP A 2 48.22 -57.80 10.18
CA TRP A 2 49.28 -58.20 11.11
C TRP A 2 48.73 -58.36 12.54
N THR A 3 49.20 -59.40 13.23
CA THR A 3 49.01 -59.65 14.66
C THR A 3 50.31 -59.29 15.38
N GLY A 4 50.23 -58.54 16.47
CA GLY A 4 51.37 -58.22 17.33
C GLY A 4 50.91 -57.79 18.71
N GLU A 5 51.22 -58.61 19.70
CA GLU A 5 50.82 -58.52 21.11
C GLU A 5 51.28 -57.21 21.77
N ARG A 6 50.39 -56.57 22.54
CA ARG A 6 50.73 -55.45 23.44
C ARG A 6 51.43 -56.02 24.67
N ILE A 7 52.73 -55.72 24.79
CA ILE A 7 53.46 -55.78 26.05
C ILE A 7 52.74 -54.86 27.04
N ARG A 8 52.04 -55.46 28.01
CA ARG A 8 51.49 -54.79 29.18
C ARG A 8 52.54 -54.95 30.28
N GLY A 9 53.41 -53.96 30.40
CA GLY A 9 54.45 -53.91 31.42
C GLY A 9 55.06 -52.52 31.47
N ASP A 10 55.06 -51.93 32.66
CA ASP A 10 55.82 -50.74 33.08
C ASP A 10 55.36 -49.35 32.60
N TYR A 11 54.07 -49.16 32.36
CA TYR A 11 53.52 -47.80 32.28
C TYR A 11 53.57 -47.09 33.65
N ASP A 12 53.28 -47.84 34.73
CA ASP A 12 53.29 -47.28 36.09
C ASP A 12 54.72 -46.94 36.56
N GLN A 13 55.72 -47.75 36.22
CA GLN A 13 57.13 -47.43 36.49
C GLN A 13 57.66 -46.25 35.65
N LEU A 14 57.11 -46.04 34.45
CA LEU A 14 57.43 -44.86 33.64
C LEU A 14 56.78 -43.61 34.24
N MET A 15 55.55 -43.70 34.75
CA MET A 15 54.87 -42.59 35.41
C MET A 15 55.57 -42.20 36.73
N GLU A 16 56.02 -43.18 37.52
CA GLU A 16 56.78 -42.92 38.76
C GLU A 16 58.12 -42.21 38.45
N LYS A 17 58.83 -42.61 37.38
CA LYS A 17 60.05 -41.90 36.93
C LYS A 17 59.79 -40.52 36.35
N VAL A 18 58.61 -40.28 35.77
CA VAL A 18 58.20 -38.95 35.30
C VAL A 18 57.89 -38.06 36.50
N GLU A 19 57.19 -38.57 37.52
CA GLU A 19 56.93 -37.83 38.75
C GLU A 19 58.21 -37.51 39.54
N GLU A 20 59.15 -38.46 39.66
CA GLU A 20 60.46 -38.19 40.27
C GLU A 20 61.27 -37.15 39.49
N MET A 21 61.18 -37.15 38.16
CA MET A 21 61.86 -36.16 37.31
C MET A 21 61.18 -34.79 37.38
N ASP A 22 59.86 -34.74 37.47
CA ASP A 22 59.11 -33.49 37.66
C ASP A 22 59.39 -32.90 39.05
N GLU A 23 59.48 -33.71 40.10
CA GLU A 23 59.89 -33.23 41.43
C GLU A 23 61.33 -32.71 41.44
N ALA A 24 62.26 -33.39 40.76
CA ALA A 24 63.64 -32.93 40.62
C ALA A 24 63.74 -31.61 39.83
N VAL A 25 62.99 -31.49 38.73
CA VAL A 25 62.93 -30.27 37.91
C VAL A 25 62.30 -29.12 38.69
N MET A 26 61.23 -29.37 39.45
CA MET A 26 60.58 -28.35 40.27
C MET A 26 61.47 -27.90 41.43
N ALA A 27 62.23 -28.80 42.05
CA ALA A 27 63.21 -28.45 43.07
C ALA A 27 64.39 -27.64 42.51
N GLU A 28 64.82 -27.90 41.27
CA GLU A 28 65.85 -27.14 40.56
C GLU A 28 65.35 -25.74 40.13
N ILE A 29 64.07 -25.63 39.72
CA ILE A 29 63.39 -24.35 39.45
C ILE A 29 63.27 -23.52 40.74
N GLN A 30 63.03 -24.15 41.88
CA GLN A 30 62.93 -23.47 43.17
C GLN A 30 64.29 -23.04 43.73
N LYS A 31 65.37 -23.79 43.45
CA LYS A 31 66.75 -23.39 43.75
C LYS A 31 67.29 -22.28 42.83
N SER A 32 66.77 -22.17 41.61
CA SER A 32 67.13 -21.13 40.65
C SER A 32 66.30 -19.85 40.76
N GLN A 33 65.47 -19.69 41.81
CA GLN A 33 64.87 -18.40 42.19
C GLN A 33 65.88 -17.41 42.81
N GLY A 34 67.05 -17.30 42.18
CA GLY A 34 67.91 -16.11 42.25
C GLY A 34 67.91 -15.47 40.86
N GLU A 35 67.19 -14.36 40.71
CA GLU A 35 67.16 -13.46 39.55
C GLU A 35 66.62 -14.02 38.22
N TYR A 36 65.30 -14.24 38.15
CA TYR A 36 64.58 -14.24 36.87
C TYR A 36 63.61 -13.06 36.82
N LYS A 37 63.98 -12.00 36.09
CA LYS A 37 63.07 -10.89 35.74
C LYS A 37 62.16 -11.38 34.59
N PRO A 38 60.84 -11.22 34.66
CA PRO A 38 59.92 -11.87 33.73
C PRO A 38 60.01 -11.25 32.33
N LEU A 39 60.27 -12.07 31.31
CA LEU A 39 60.26 -11.68 29.88
C LEU A 39 58.93 -11.07 29.42
N ALA A 40 57.82 -11.32 30.13
CA ALA A 40 56.54 -10.67 29.84
C ALA A 40 56.60 -9.13 29.96
N LYS A 41 57.49 -8.61 30.81
CA LYS A 41 57.68 -7.16 30.95
C LYS A 41 58.66 -6.60 29.92
N VAL A 42 59.49 -7.45 29.31
CA VAL A 42 60.41 -7.05 28.23
C VAL A 42 59.67 -7.05 26.90
N GLU A 43 58.77 -8.01 26.65
CA GLU A 43 57.86 -7.96 25.49
C GLU A 43 56.89 -6.79 25.60
N GLU A 44 56.24 -6.54 26.74
CA GLU A 44 55.42 -5.32 26.91
C GLU A 44 56.24 -4.02 26.76
N LEU A 45 57.52 -4.01 27.17
CA LEU A 45 58.39 -2.85 26.98
C LEU A 45 58.89 -2.73 25.54
N GLU A 46 59.12 -3.82 24.81
CA GLU A 46 59.47 -3.82 23.39
C GLU A 46 58.27 -3.43 22.53
N GLU A 47 57.06 -3.90 22.85
CA GLU A 47 55.81 -3.55 22.18
C GLU A 47 55.39 -2.10 22.51
N ALA A 48 55.61 -1.63 23.75
CA ALA A 48 55.52 -0.21 24.08
C ALA A 48 56.57 0.63 23.35
N ASN A 49 57.78 0.10 23.12
CA ASN A 49 58.83 0.80 22.38
C ASN A 49 58.54 0.83 20.87
N TYR A 50 57.92 -0.19 20.28
CA TYR A 50 57.41 -0.14 18.91
C TYR A 50 56.27 0.88 18.76
N ASN A 51 55.36 0.99 19.72
CA ASN A 51 54.33 2.04 19.74
C ASN A 51 54.89 3.46 19.96
N MET A 52 56.03 3.60 20.66
CA MET A 52 56.75 4.88 20.73
C MET A 52 57.56 5.18 19.47
N ILE A 53 58.05 4.16 18.76
CA ILE A 53 58.77 4.32 17.48
C ILE A 53 57.80 4.66 16.35
N ASP A 54 56.57 4.12 16.35
CA ASP A 54 55.57 4.46 15.34
C ASP A 54 55.12 5.93 15.46
N ASN A 55 55.03 6.46 16.68
CA ASN A 55 54.76 7.90 16.91
C ASN A 55 55.97 8.83 16.68
N VAL A 56 57.20 8.29 16.53
CA VAL A 56 58.42 9.09 16.30
C VAL A 56 58.93 8.97 14.85
N LEU A 57 58.60 7.88 14.14
CA LEU A 57 58.87 7.72 12.71
C LEU A 57 57.71 8.14 11.81
N ASN A 58 56.49 8.24 12.32
CA ASN A 58 55.37 8.84 11.59
C ASN A 58 55.43 10.38 11.69
N ASN A 59 56.54 10.96 11.22
CA ASN A 59 56.68 12.38 10.89
C ASN A 59 55.98 12.72 9.56
N MET A 60 54.94 11.98 9.18
CA MET A 60 53.98 12.57 8.25
C MET A 60 53.39 13.77 8.99
N PRO A 61 53.34 14.96 8.37
CA PRO A 61 52.55 16.06 8.90
C PRO A 61 51.19 15.49 9.32
N PRO A 62 50.59 15.92 10.45
CA PRO A 62 49.23 15.49 10.78
C PRO A 62 48.39 15.66 9.50
N LYS A 63 47.75 14.57 9.06
CA LYS A 63 46.89 14.61 7.87
C LYS A 63 45.97 15.79 8.06
N LYS A 64 46.18 16.84 7.27
CA LYS A 64 45.36 18.04 7.37
C LYS A 64 43.96 17.59 6.96
N GLU A 65 43.02 17.71 7.88
CA GLU A 65 41.65 17.27 7.64
C GLU A 65 41.01 18.17 6.57
N ALA A 66 40.16 17.57 5.73
CA ALA A 66 39.37 18.32 4.78
C ALA A 66 38.49 19.33 5.50
N TYR A 67 38.37 20.53 4.94
CA TYR A 67 37.58 21.62 5.50
C TYR A 67 36.76 22.30 4.41
N LEU A 68 35.84 23.19 4.81
CA LEU A 68 35.04 23.98 3.88
C LEU A 68 35.43 25.45 3.94
N GLU A 69 35.49 26.06 2.77
CA GLU A 69 35.25 27.49 2.62
C GLU A 69 33.81 27.69 2.13
N TYR A 70 33.24 28.85 2.39
CA TYR A 70 31.94 29.28 1.91
C TYR A 70 32.15 30.47 0.99
N TYR A 71 31.31 30.59 -0.03
CA TYR A 71 31.35 31.72 -0.94
C TYR A 71 29.99 32.39 -1.09
N ALA A 72 30.01 33.68 -1.40
CA ALA A 72 28.86 34.44 -1.88
C ALA A 72 29.26 35.13 -3.19
N ALA A 73 28.44 34.93 -4.22
CA ALA A 73 28.63 35.50 -5.54
C ALA A 73 27.45 36.41 -5.90
N GLU A 74 27.75 37.59 -6.42
CA GLU A 74 26.77 38.54 -6.94
C GLU A 74 26.07 37.99 -8.18
N CYS A 75 26.80 37.22 -9.00
CA CYS A 75 26.32 36.46 -10.15
C CYS A 75 26.82 35.02 -10.05
N ASP A 76 25.92 34.08 -9.80
CA ASP A 76 26.28 32.66 -9.64
C ASP A 76 26.62 31.96 -10.97
N GLU A 77 26.01 32.40 -12.08
CA GLU A 77 26.26 31.79 -13.39
C GLU A 77 27.70 32.02 -13.87
N ILE A 78 28.24 33.22 -13.63
CA ILE A 78 29.59 33.61 -14.01
C ILE A 78 30.18 34.47 -12.89
N HIS A 79 30.93 33.84 -11.98
CA HIS A 79 31.54 34.51 -10.83
C HIS A 79 32.38 35.75 -11.23
N ASP A 80 33.01 35.74 -12.41
CA ASP A 80 33.81 36.87 -12.93
C ASP A 80 32.98 38.12 -13.33
N MET A 81 31.64 38.01 -13.44
CA MET A 81 30.75 39.11 -13.83
C MET A 81 30.21 39.92 -12.64
N GLY A 82 30.65 39.65 -11.42
CA GLY A 82 30.23 40.38 -10.22
C GLY A 82 31.22 40.25 -9.07
N ALA A 83 30.84 40.73 -7.89
CA ALA A 83 31.60 40.51 -6.68
C ALA A 83 31.53 39.04 -6.25
N TYR A 84 32.67 38.53 -5.78
CA TYR A 84 32.81 37.17 -5.29
C TYR A 84 33.65 37.20 -4.01
N GLU A 85 33.05 36.75 -2.92
CA GLU A 85 33.67 36.74 -1.59
C GLU A 85 33.70 35.32 -1.06
N LYS A 86 34.80 34.96 -0.37
CA LYS A 86 34.96 33.64 0.25
C LYS A 86 35.56 33.75 1.64
N SER A 87 35.06 32.92 2.57
CA SER A 87 35.50 32.88 3.97
C SER A 87 35.26 31.48 4.55
N THR A 88 35.95 31.15 5.64
CA THR A 88 35.65 29.94 6.42
C THR A 88 34.52 30.18 7.42
N ASP A 89 34.11 31.44 7.64
CA ASP A 89 32.96 31.79 8.48
C ASP A 89 31.67 31.88 7.64
N VAL A 90 30.79 30.91 7.84
CA VAL A 90 29.47 30.84 7.19
C VAL A 90 28.60 32.08 7.45
N LYS A 91 28.72 32.70 8.63
CA LYS A 91 27.86 33.84 9.02
C LYS A 91 28.25 35.11 8.29
N GLU A 92 29.55 35.29 8.10
CA GLU A 92 30.09 36.41 7.31
C GLU A 92 29.58 36.32 5.87
N ILE A 93 29.66 35.12 5.27
CA ILE A 93 29.22 34.87 3.90
C ILE A 93 27.70 34.97 3.76
N ALA A 94 26.93 34.45 4.72
CA ALA A 94 25.46 34.60 4.72
C ALA A 94 25.05 36.08 4.72
N ALA A 95 25.69 36.93 5.54
CA ALA A 95 25.41 38.36 5.58
C ALA A 95 25.83 39.10 4.30
N ILE A 96 26.84 38.61 3.58
CA ILE A 96 27.24 39.15 2.26
C ILE A 96 26.21 38.73 1.20
N TYR A 97 25.79 37.47 1.23
CA TYR A 97 24.78 36.92 0.34
C TYR A 97 23.45 37.68 0.42
N GLU A 98 22.95 37.94 1.63
CA GLU A 98 21.73 38.73 1.84
C GLU A 98 21.84 40.13 1.21
N LYS A 99 22.99 40.79 1.35
CA LYS A 99 23.22 42.11 0.71
C LYS A 99 23.19 42.03 -0.81
N TYR A 100 23.84 41.02 -1.40
CA TYR A 100 23.81 40.85 -2.86
C TYR A 100 22.40 40.60 -3.37
N ARG A 101 21.61 39.81 -2.64
CA ARG A 101 20.23 39.50 -2.98
C ARG A 101 19.27 40.68 -2.82
N GLU A 102 19.45 41.52 -1.79
CA GLU A 102 18.62 42.69 -1.54
C GLU A 102 18.89 43.84 -2.53
N ASP A 103 20.04 43.84 -3.20
CA ASP A 103 20.38 44.84 -4.20
C ASP A 103 19.52 44.69 -5.48
N PRO A 104 18.67 45.67 -5.81
CA PRO A 104 17.83 45.62 -7.01
C PRO A 104 18.63 45.54 -8.31
N GLU A 105 19.89 46.02 -8.33
CA GLU A 105 20.76 45.94 -9.51
C GLU A 105 21.23 44.50 -9.78
N ASN A 106 21.12 43.60 -8.80
CA ASN A 106 21.53 42.21 -8.91
C ASN A 106 20.36 41.24 -9.15
N ALA A 107 19.14 41.75 -9.16
CA ALA A 107 17.93 40.95 -9.36
C ALA A 107 17.96 40.11 -10.66
N TYR A 108 18.66 40.59 -11.70
CA TYR A 108 18.81 39.87 -12.97
C TYR A 108 20.04 38.96 -13.04
N LYS A 109 21.01 39.12 -12.12
CA LYS A 109 22.31 38.41 -12.13
C LYS A 109 22.24 37.05 -11.45
N GLY A 110 21.24 36.84 -10.58
CA GLY A 110 21.05 35.60 -9.84
C GLY A 110 22.18 35.35 -8.85
N SER A 111 22.14 36.01 -7.69
CA SER A 111 23.14 35.83 -6.64
C SER A 111 23.07 34.44 -6.01
N GLY A 112 24.23 33.86 -5.72
CA GLY A 112 24.39 32.50 -5.18
C GLY A 112 25.27 32.48 -3.94
N MET A 113 25.03 31.52 -3.05
CA MET A 113 25.94 31.20 -1.95
C MET A 113 26.17 29.69 -1.91
N GLY A 114 27.39 29.27 -1.60
CA GLY A 114 27.74 27.86 -1.68
C GLY A 114 28.92 27.47 -0.79
N ILE A 115 29.41 26.26 -1.03
CA ILE A 115 30.56 25.67 -0.36
C ILE A 115 31.68 25.42 -1.37
N ILE A 116 32.92 25.52 -0.89
CA ILE A 116 34.13 25.11 -1.59
C ILE A 116 34.75 24.00 -0.76
N TYR A 117 34.82 22.80 -1.31
CA TYR A 117 35.48 21.68 -0.63
C TYR A 117 36.99 21.84 -0.74
N ARG A 118 37.68 21.85 0.41
CA ARG A 118 39.14 21.93 0.50
C ARG A 118 39.71 20.63 1.01
N ASP A 119 40.49 19.96 0.16
CA ASP A 119 41.20 18.74 0.51
C ASP A 119 42.71 19.00 0.54
N PRO A 120 43.33 19.02 1.73
CA PRO A 120 44.76 19.26 1.87
C PRO A 120 45.66 18.19 1.25
N GLU A 121 45.11 17.01 0.91
CA GLU A 121 45.80 15.96 0.16
C GLU A 121 45.68 16.14 -1.36
N ASP A 122 45.14 17.28 -1.83
CA ASP A 122 44.97 17.62 -3.26
C ASP A 122 44.23 16.49 -4.00
N SER A 123 43.07 16.11 -3.47
CA SER A 123 42.23 15.08 -4.07
C SER A 123 41.56 15.59 -5.35
N LEU A 124 41.02 14.66 -6.14
CA LEU A 124 40.30 15.00 -7.39
C LEU A 124 39.18 16.04 -7.21
N PHE A 125 38.67 16.17 -5.98
CA PHE A 125 37.56 17.05 -5.64
C PHE A 125 38.01 18.31 -4.89
N ASP A 126 39.31 18.54 -4.67
CA ASP A 126 39.78 19.81 -4.10
C ASP A 126 39.34 20.98 -4.99
N GLU A 127 39.04 22.11 -4.33
CA GLU A 127 38.50 23.33 -4.94
C GLU A 127 37.13 23.15 -5.62
N THR A 128 36.41 22.05 -5.37
CA THR A 128 35.06 21.88 -5.93
C THR A 128 34.11 22.87 -5.29
N GLU A 129 33.60 23.80 -6.11
CA GLU A 129 32.56 24.75 -5.72
C GLU A 129 31.17 24.15 -5.98
N LEU A 130 30.29 24.25 -4.99
CA LEU A 130 28.91 23.85 -5.09
C LEU A 130 28.01 24.96 -4.58
N LEU A 131 27.11 25.40 -5.44
CA LEU A 131 25.98 26.23 -5.08
C LEU A 131 25.08 25.48 -4.11
N ILE A 132 24.71 26.13 -3.00
CA ILE A 132 23.81 25.57 -1.99
C ILE A 132 22.62 26.48 -1.73
N VAL A 133 22.73 27.79 -1.93
CA VAL A 133 21.68 28.76 -1.62
C VAL A 133 21.36 29.60 -2.86
N MET A 134 20.09 29.59 -3.26
CA MET A 134 19.55 30.39 -4.35
C MET A 134 18.26 31.07 -3.91
N GLY A 135 18.17 32.39 -4.08
CA GLY A 135 17.06 33.20 -3.59
C GLY A 135 16.83 33.04 -2.08
N THR A 136 15.66 32.54 -1.70
CA THR A 136 15.26 32.21 -0.31
C THR A 136 15.40 30.72 0.01
N THR A 137 16.02 29.92 -0.87
CA THR A 137 16.01 28.45 -0.75
C THR A 137 17.42 27.92 -0.59
N ILE A 138 17.58 27.00 0.37
CA ILE A 138 18.77 26.21 0.63
C ILE A 138 18.56 24.83 -0.01
N HIS A 139 19.30 24.55 -1.07
CA HIS A 139 19.28 23.36 -1.90
C HIS A 139 20.29 22.31 -1.42
N GLY A 140 19.97 21.61 -0.34
CA GLY A 140 20.71 20.42 0.06
C GLY A 140 20.62 19.30 -0.98
N ASP A 141 19.55 19.25 -1.76
CA ASP A 141 19.34 18.29 -2.84
C ASP A 141 20.40 18.34 -3.95
N PHE A 142 21.09 19.47 -4.14
CA PHE A 142 22.16 19.57 -5.13
C PHE A 142 23.34 18.64 -4.83
N LEU A 143 23.56 18.32 -3.55
CA LEU A 143 24.58 17.35 -3.13
C LEU A 143 24.24 15.92 -3.57
N ASP A 144 22.98 15.60 -3.86
CA ASP A 144 22.59 14.25 -4.33
C ASP A 144 23.24 13.89 -5.67
N ASN A 145 23.60 14.90 -6.48
CA ASN A 145 24.29 14.72 -7.75
C ASN A 145 25.80 14.47 -7.58
N VAL A 146 26.36 14.76 -6.39
CA VAL A 146 27.79 14.65 -6.10
C VAL A 146 28.01 13.71 -4.92
N ARG A 147 27.79 12.41 -5.18
CA ARG A 147 27.82 11.35 -4.17
C ARG A 147 29.04 11.39 -3.24
N PHE A 148 30.23 11.66 -3.79
CA PHE A 148 31.45 11.75 -2.98
C PHE A 148 31.33 12.85 -1.90
N LEU A 149 30.95 14.06 -2.29
CA LEU A 149 30.85 15.20 -1.36
C LEU A 149 29.68 15.03 -0.39
N LYS A 150 28.55 14.49 -0.84
CA LYS A 150 27.40 14.20 0.03
C LYS A 150 27.74 13.30 1.22
N ASP A 151 28.61 12.32 1.01
CA ASP A 151 28.98 11.35 2.05
C ASP A 151 30.09 11.89 2.98
N GLN A 152 30.67 13.06 2.70
CA GLN A 152 31.67 13.68 3.57
C GLN A 152 31.02 14.30 4.82
N PRO A 153 31.50 13.95 6.04
CA PRO A 153 30.98 14.52 7.28
C PRO A 153 31.09 16.05 7.33
N VAL A 154 32.19 16.60 6.82
CA VAL A 154 32.43 18.06 6.81
C VAL A 154 31.44 18.81 5.93
N VAL A 155 30.99 18.19 4.82
CA VAL A 155 29.98 18.76 3.91
C VAL A 155 28.61 18.78 4.57
N ARG A 156 28.23 17.70 5.28
CA ARG A 156 26.98 17.62 6.02
C ARG A 156 26.92 18.62 7.17
N GLU A 157 27.99 18.71 7.96
CA GLU A 157 28.11 19.74 9.01
C GLU A 157 28.08 21.15 8.41
N GLY A 158 28.69 21.33 7.23
CA GLY A 158 28.64 22.59 6.48
C GLY A 158 27.24 23.00 6.07
N LEU A 159 26.44 22.06 5.58
CA LEU A 159 25.05 22.29 5.21
C LEU A 159 24.19 22.66 6.43
N GLU A 160 24.37 21.97 7.55
CA GLU A 160 23.69 22.31 8.82
C GLU A 160 24.07 23.71 9.32
N LYS A 161 25.35 24.11 9.17
CA LYS A 161 25.83 25.45 9.50
C LYS A 161 25.16 26.52 8.63
N ILE A 162 24.99 26.27 7.33
CA ILE A 162 24.28 27.18 6.42
C ILE A 162 22.81 27.29 6.82
N HIS A 163 22.13 26.16 7.05
CA HIS A 163 20.73 26.15 7.47
C HIS A 163 20.51 26.91 8.78
N LYS A 164 21.43 26.78 9.73
CA LYS A 164 21.40 27.54 10.99
C LYS A 164 21.70 29.03 10.83
N ALA A 165 22.50 29.42 9.83
CA ALA A 165 22.83 30.81 9.54
C ALA A 165 21.67 31.54 8.83
N LEU A 166 20.85 30.80 8.08
CA LEU A 166 19.72 31.31 7.31
C LEU A 166 18.41 30.59 7.74
N PRO A 167 17.90 30.84 8.97
CA PRO A 167 16.76 30.10 9.51
C PRO A 167 15.43 30.39 8.80
N ASP A 168 15.28 31.58 8.21
CA ASP A 168 14.05 32.00 7.53
C ASP A 168 13.98 31.50 6.07
N TYR A 169 15.00 30.75 5.62
CA TYR A 169 15.09 30.24 4.26
C TYR A 169 14.49 28.84 4.17
N LYS A 170 13.79 28.57 3.06
CA LYS A 170 13.25 27.24 2.76
C LYS A 170 14.40 26.24 2.62
N TYR A 171 14.37 25.16 3.39
CA TYR A 171 15.41 24.13 3.32
C TYR A 171 14.91 22.87 2.63
N ILE A 172 15.53 22.53 1.50
CA ILE A 172 15.34 21.25 0.81
C ILE A 172 16.48 20.33 1.24
N PRO A 173 16.23 19.31 2.07
CA PRO A 173 17.31 18.49 2.64
C PRO A 173 17.86 17.48 1.64
N ILE A 174 19.01 16.89 1.95
CA ILE A 174 19.65 15.79 1.17
C ILE A 174 18.75 14.54 1.10
N GLN A 175 18.94 13.70 0.06
CA GLN A 175 18.03 12.57 -0.22
C GLN A 175 17.86 11.59 0.94
N ASP A 176 18.89 11.28 1.72
CA ASP A 176 18.77 10.35 2.86
C ASP A 176 17.90 10.92 3.99
N VAL A 177 17.94 12.24 4.19
CA VAL A 177 17.01 12.92 5.11
C VAL A 177 15.60 12.94 4.53
N ARG A 178 15.43 13.18 3.21
CA ARG A 178 14.12 13.07 2.53
C ARG A 178 13.55 11.65 2.60
N GLU A 179 14.39 10.63 2.47
CA GLU A 179 14.00 9.22 2.57
C GLU A 179 13.66 8.80 4.01
N ALA A 180 14.23 9.47 5.02
CA ALA A 180 13.84 9.30 6.42
C ALA A 180 12.47 9.95 6.73
N MET A 181 12.11 11.02 6.02
CA MET A 181 10.77 11.64 6.09
C MET A 181 9.72 10.72 5.44
N TYR A 182 9.87 10.45 4.15
CA TYR A 182 9.01 9.54 3.40
C TYR A 182 9.85 8.57 2.57
N PRO A 183 9.75 7.25 2.85
CA PRO A 183 10.50 6.23 2.12
C PRO A 183 10.29 6.32 0.61
N LYS A 184 11.30 5.96 -0.18
CA LYS A 184 11.19 5.99 -1.65
C LYS A 184 10.11 5.05 -2.19
N LYS A 185 9.89 3.92 -1.52
CA LYS A 185 8.80 3.00 -1.80
C LYS A 185 7.87 3.02 -0.60
N MET A 186 6.69 3.59 -0.79
CA MET A 186 5.61 3.57 0.18
C MET A 186 4.51 2.65 -0.31
N THR A 187 3.84 2.00 0.62
CA THR A 187 2.58 1.30 0.38
C THR A 187 1.45 2.30 0.11
N THR A 188 0.33 1.85 -0.46
CA THR A 188 -0.84 2.71 -0.68
C THR A 188 -1.35 3.28 0.64
N GLU A 189 -1.36 2.47 1.70
CA GLU A 189 -1.76 2.84 3.05
C GLU A 189 -0.87 3.95 3.62
N GLU A 190 0.46 3.81 3.51
CA GLU A 190 1.41 4.82 3.97
C GLU A 190 1.26 6.14 3.18
N LEU A 191 1.05 6.06 1.86
CA LEU A 191 0.80 7.26 1.04
C LEU A 191 -0.50 7.96 1.43
N ALA A 192 -1.56 7.19 1.65
CA ALA A 192 -2.85 7.73 2.06
C ALA A 192 -2.78 8.39 3.43
N ALA A 193 -2.11 7.75 4.41
CA ALA A 193 -1.90 8.33 5.73
C ALA A 193 -1.06 9.62 5.68
N ALA A 194 0.01 9.65 4.89
CA ALA A 194 0.83 10.84 4.74
C ALA A 194 0.08 12.01 4.06
N LEU A 195 -0.81 11.71 3.11
CA LEU A 195 -1.66 12.72 2.48
C LEU A 195 -2.69 13.28 3.46
N ASP A 196 -3.29 12.42 4.27
CA ASP A 196 -4.25 12.79 5.30
C ASP A 196 -3.60 13.65 6.40
N GLU A 197 -2.41 13.28 6.86
CA GLU A 197 -1.61 14.03 7.84
C GLU A 197 -1.25 15.42 7.32
N ILE A 198 -0.73 15.54 6.08
CA ILE A 198 -0.43 16.85 5.49
C ILE A 198 -1.71 17.69 5.35
N ALA A 199 -2.85 17.09 5.02
CA ALA A 199 -4.11 17.81 4.91
C ALA A 199 -4.58 18.38 6.26
N GLU A 200 -4.50 17.61 7.35
CA GLU A 200 -4.82 18.12 8.68
C GLU A 200 -3.81 19.19 9.14
N ASP A 201 -2.51 19.00 8.90
CA ASP A 201 -1.47 19.93 9.36
C ASP A 201 -1.46 21.26 8.59
N PHE A 202 -1.79 21.23 7.29
CA PHE A 202 -1.80 22.40 6.43
C PHE A 202 -2.98 23.34 6.73
N ASP A 203 -4.18 22.79 6.84
CA ASP A 203 -5.37 23.55 7.26
C ASP A 203 -6.24 22.72 8.21
N PRO A 204 -5.95 22.76 9.52
CA PRO A 204 -6.69 21.97 10.51
C PRO A 204 -8.17 22.33 10.60
N TYR A 205 -8.56 23.56 10.22
CA TYR A 205 -9.94 24.00 10.29
C TYR A 205 -10.72 23.52 9.08
N ASP A 206 -10.18 23.74 7.88
CA ASP A 206 -10.81 23.26 6.64
C ASP A 206 -10.91 21.73 6.63
N TYR A 207 -9.86 21.03 7.08
CA TYR A 207 -9.88 19.58 7.21
C TYR A 207 -11.02 19.10 8.12
N ARG A 208 -11.17 19.70 9.31
CA ARG A 208 -12.22 19.31 10.29
C ARG A 208 -13.63 19.67 9.86
N ASP A 209 -13.80 20.68 9.01
CA ASP A 209 -15.10 21.04 8.45
C ASP A 209 -15.54 20.04 7.36
N HIS A 210 -14.59 19.35 6.71
CA HIS A 210 -14.85 18.38 5.65
C HIS A 210 -14.85 16.92 6.11
N VAL A 211 -14.20 16.61 7.24
CA VAL A 211 -14.12 15.24 7.79
C VAL A 211 -15.21 15.01 8.84
N GLU A 212 -16.15 14.12 8.53
CA GLU A 212 -17.20 13.73 9.46
C GLU A 212 -16.66 12.77 10.55
N PRO A 213 -17.09 12.88 11.82
CA PRO A 213 -16.71 11.92 12.87
C PRO A 213 -17.07 10.47 12.48
N GLY A 214 -16.06 9.59 12.40
CA GLY A 214 -16.24 8.18 12.02
C GLY A 214 -16.08 7.89 10.52
N GLN A 215 -15.71 8.90 9.72
CA GLN A 215 -15.25 8.72 8.34
C GLN A 215 -13.85 8.10 8.33
N ASP A 216 -13.62 7.15 7.43
CA ASP A 216 -12.31 6.52 7.22
C ASP A 216 -11.62 7.23 6.05
N THR A 217 -11.05 8.40 6.35
CA THR A 217 -10.40 9.28 5.37
C THR A 217 -9.25 8.57 4.65
N ILE A 218 -8.45 7.79 5.39
CA ILE A 218 -7.36 6.99 4.85
C ILE A 218 -7.91 6.01 3.82
N GLN A 219 -8.96 5.24 4.13
CA GLN A 219 -9.53 4.27 3.20
C GLN A 219 -10.11 4.94 1.94
N GLU A 220 -10.69 6.13 2.04
CA GLU A 220 -11.16 6.91 0.89
C GLU A 220 -10.00 7.34 -0.01
N VAL A 221 -8.95 7.90 0.58
CA VAL A 221 -7.73 8.29 -0.15
C VAL A 221 -7.09 7.09 -0.82
N MET A 222 -7.03 5.93 -0.14
CA MET A 222 -6.52 4.69 -0.73
C MET A 222 -7.31 4.27 -1.97
N LEU A 223 -8.64 4.32 -1.93
CA LEU A 223 -9.50 3.96 -3.07
C LEU A 223 -9.31 4.93 -4.25
N ASP A 224 -9.17 6.22 -3.96
CA ASP A 224 -8.91 7.23 -4.98
C ASP A 224 -7.53 7.04 -5.63
N LEU A 225 -6.48 6.80 -4.83
CA LEU A 225 -5.15 6.47 -5.35
C LEU A 225 -5.16 5.20 -6.20
N GLN A 226 -5.80 4.14 -5.72
CA GLN A 226 -5.90 2.86 -6.42
C GLN A 226 -6.77 2.92 -7.68
N SER A 227 -7.74 3.83 -7.74
CA SER A 227 -8.55 4.07 -8.95
C SER A 227 -7.88 5.02 -9.96
N GLY A 228 -6.68 5.52 -9.66
CA GLY A 228 -5.91 6.39 -10.54
C GLY A 228 -6.24 7.88 -10.41
N ASN A 229 -7.01 8.28 -9.38
CA ASN A 229 -7.30 9.68 -9.06
C ASN A 229 -6.11 10.40 -8.38
N VAL A 230 -4.89 10.18 -8.87
CA VAL A 230 -3.66 10.76 -8.30
C VAL A 230 -3.56 12.26 -8.60
N GLY A 231 -4.17 12.72 -9.69
CA GLY A 231 -4.08 14.10 -10.17
C GLY A 231 -4.60 15.14 -9.16
N SER A 232 -5.66 14.81 -8.44
CA SER A 232 -6.26 15.68 -7.42
C SER A 232 -5.27 15.96 -6.28
N TYR A 233 -4.62 14.91 -5.78
CA TYR A 233 -3.60 15.03 -4.72
C TYR A 233 -2.32 15.71 -5.21
N ILE A 234 -1.92 15.50 -6.47
CA ILE A 234 -0.79 16.23 -7.07
C ILE A 234 -1.08 17.74 -7.11
N SER A 235 -2.32 18.14 -7.42
CA SER A 235 -2.70 19.56 -7.39
C SER A 235 -2.64 20.10 -5.98
N PHE A 236 -3.28 19.41 -5.03
CA PHE A 236 -3.27 19.78 -3.61
C PHE A 236 -1.84 19.99 -3.07
N LEU A 237 -0.93 19.04 -3.31
CA LEU A 237 0.45 19.17 -2.83
C LEU A 237 1.20 20.34 -3.49
N LYS A 238 0.89 20.69 -4.74
CA LYS A 238 1.48 21.88 -5.36
C LYS A 238 0.99 23.16 -4.69
N ASP A 239 -0.31 23.24 -4.39
CA ASP A 239 -0.88 24.38 -3.69
C ASP A 239 -0.21 24.54 -2.30
N VAL A 240 -0.01 23.44 -1.55
CA VAL A 240 0.74 23.44 -0.28
C VAL A 240 2.21 23.89 -0.45
N ILE A 241 2.86 23.53 -1.56
CA ILE A 241 4.24 23.94 -1.85
C ILE A 241 4.31 25.44 -2.17
N GLU A 242 3.30 25.97 -2.86
CA GLU A 242 3.20 27.38 -3.28
C GLU A 242 2.95 28.34 -2.10
N GLU A 243 2.25 27.89 -1.05
CA GLU A 243 2.06 28.66 0.19
C GLU A 243 3.34 28.87 1.01
N ASP A 244 4.42 28.14 0.70
CA ASP A 244 5.74 28.25 1.34
C ASP A 244 5.70 28.15 2.88
N CYS A 245 4.96 27.16 3.38
CA CYS A 245 4.78 26.85 4.80
C CYS A 245 5.71 25.71 5.28
N GLU A 246 5.64 25.37 6.57
CA GLU A 246 6.43 24.28 7.17
C GLU A 246 6.19 22.94 6.47
N GLN A 247 4.96 22.69 6.01
CA GLN A 247 4.55 21.48 5.31
C GLN A 247 5.05 21.44 3.87
N SER A 248 5.50 22.55 3.27
CA SER A 248 5.92 22.59 1.87
C SER A 248 7.08 21.64 1.54
N VAL A 249 7.99 21.41 2.50
CA VAL A 249 9.09 20.44 2.32
C VAL A 249 8.55 19.01 2.25
N TRP A 250 7.68 18.64 3.20
CA TRP A 250 7.03 17.34 3.27
C TRP A 250 6.15 17.08 2.04
N ALA A 251 5.37 18.08 1.62
CA ALA A 251 4.55 18.04 0.41
C ALA A 251 5.41 17.86 -0.85
N GLY A 252 6.57 18.53 -0.92
CA GLY A 252 7.54 18.35 -1.99
C GLY A 252 8.04 16.90 -2.12
N VAL A 253 8.41 16.27 -0.99
CA VAL A 253 8.84 14.86 -0.97
C VAL A 253 7.69 13.93 -1.38
N LEU A 254 6.50 14.13 -0.82
CA LEU A 254 5.34 13.28 -1.10
C LEU A 254 4.87 13.39 -2.55
N LEU A 255 4.99 14.58 -3.15
CA LEU A 255 4.72 14.82 -4.57
C LEU A 255 5.64 13.97 -5.48
N GLU A 256 6.92 13.83 -5.13
CA GLU A 256 7.82 12.90 -5.85
C GLU A 256 7.36 11.45 -5.74
N ARG A 257 6.92 11.03 -4.54
CA ARG A 257 6.44 9.66 -4.31
C ARG A 257 5.20 9.37 -5.16
N LEU A 258 4.22 10.27 -5.17
CA LEU A 258 3.01 10.15 -5.98
C LEU A 258 3.28 10.14 -7.49
N LYS A 259 4.26 10.90 -7.98
CA LYS A 259 4.63 10.86 -9.41
C LYS A 259 5.17 9.50 -9.85
N SER A 260 5.80 8.76 -8.93
CA SER A 260 6.32 7.41 -9.16
C SER A 260 5.39 6.29 -8.68
N TYR A 261 4.21 6.64 -8.16
CA TYR A 261 3.29 5.68 -7.58
C TYR A 261 2.65 4.81 -8.66
N GLU A 262 2.74 3.50 -8.46
CA GLU A 262 2.00 2.50 -9.22
C GLU A 262 1.17 1.69 -8.23
N PRO A 263 -0.16 1.56 -8.41
CA PRO A 263 -0.98 0.79 -7.51
C PRO A 263 -0.62 -0.70 -7.56
N ASP A 264 -0.49 -1.32 -6.39
CA ASP A 264 -0.33 -2.76 -6.24
C ASP A 264 -1.69 -3.39 -5.94
N ILE A 265 -2.46 -3.69 -6.99
CA ILE A 265 -3.81 -4.26 -6.86
C ILE A 265 -3.77 -5.75 -7.18
N SER A 266 -4.07 -6.56 -6.16
CA SER A 266 -4.21 -8.01 -6.31
C SER A 266 -5.59 -8.39 -6.87
N LYS A 267 -5.68 -9.56 -7.51
CA LYS A 267 -6.98 -10.12 -7.97
C LYS A 267 -7.86 -10.61 -6.82
N GLU A 268 -7.29 -10.75 -5.63
CA GLU A 268 -7.96 -11.19 -4.41
C GLU A 268 -8.42 -10.00 -3.56
N THR A 269 -8.16 -8.76 -4.00
CA THR A 269 -8.61 -7.56 -3.33
C THR A 269 -10.14 -7.58 -3.23
N GLU A 270 -10.65 -7.52 -2.00
CA GLU A 270 -12.08 -7.55 -1.76
C GLU A 270 -12.75 -6.26 -2.28
N PRO A 271 -13.91 -6.36 -2.95
CA PRO A 271 -14.61 -5.17 -3.42
C PRO A 271 -15.06 -4.31 -2.24
N MET A 272 -14.75 -3.02 -2.32
CA MET A 272 -15.18 -2.01 -1.35
C MET A 272 -16.38 -1.24 -1.89
N VAL A 273 -17.25 -0.81 -0.98
CA VAL A 273 -18.43 -0.02 -1.31
C VAL A 273 -18.45 1.26 -0.47
N TYR A 274 -18.60 2.38 -1.17
CA TYR A 274 -18.76 3.70 -0.59
C TYR A 274 -20.22 4.13 -0.69
N VAL A 275 -20.87 4.38 0.45
CA VAL A 275 -22.25 4.87 0.52
C VAL A 275 -22.26 6.39 0.33
N ASN A 276 -22.57 6.82 -0.90
CA ASN A 276 -22.70 8.23 -1.24
C ASN A 276 -23.82 8.90 -0.44
N TYR A 277 -24.97 8.23 -0.35
CA TYR A 277 -26.14 8.73 0.36
C TYR A 277 -27.13 7.61 0.66
N CYS A 278 -27.75 7.62 1.85
CA CYS A 278 -28.91 6.80 2.15
C CYS A 278 -29.96 7.61 2.92
N GLU A 279 -31.25 7.39 2.61
CA GLU A 279 -32.35 8.02 3.37
C GLU A 279 -32.40 7.57 4.84
N LYS A 280 -31.70 6.49 5.20
CA LYS A 280 -31.59 5.97 6.55
C LYS A 280 -30.14 5.99 7.01
N ARG A 281 -29.86 6.85 7.99
CA ARG A 281 -28.51 7.05 8.56
C ARG A 281 -27.86 5.77 9.07
N GLU A 282 -28.64 4.84 9.64
CA GLU A 282 -28.15 3.52 10.11
C GLU A 282 -27.41 2.71 9.04
N LEU A 283 -27.70 2.94 7.76
CA LEU A 283 -27.07 2.25 6.65
C LEU A 283 -25.93 3.06 6.01
N MET A 284 -25.75 4.32 6.42
CA MET A 284 -24.65 5.17 5.97
C MET A 284 -23.36 4.95 6.75
N GLU A 285 -23.43 4.43 7.98
CA GLU A 285 -22.27 4.26 8.84
C GLU A 285 -21.86 2.77 8.94
N PRO A 286 -20.58 2.42 8.71
CA PRO A 286 -19.53 3.26 8.11
C PRO A 286 -19.82 3.56 6.62
N ARG A 287 -19.30 4.69 6.11
CA ARG A 287 -19.51 5.12 4.71
C ARG A 287 -18.77 4.24 3.73
N CYS A 288 -17.54 3.87 4.06
CA CYS A 288 -16.73 2.92 3.30
C CYS A 288 -16.65 1.59 4.03
N GLN A 289 -16.97 0.48 3.36
CA GLN A 289 -16.89 -0.87 3.93
C GLN A 289 -16.82 -1.94 2.85
N LYS A 290 -16.64 -3.19 3.27
CA LYS A 290 -16.66 -4.35 2.37
C LYS A 290 -18.04 -4.54 1.74
N LEU A 291 -18.07 -4.92 0.47
CA LEU A 291 -19.32 -5.17 -0.24
C LEU A 291 -20.13 -6.31 0.38
N SER A 292 -19.48 -7.38 0.85
CA SER A 292 -20.13 -8.53 1.49
C SER A 292 -20.97 -8.12 2.71
N ASP A 293 -20.39 -7.27 3.56
CA ASP A 293 -20.98 -6.88 4.83
C ASP A 293 -22.20 -5.98 4.59
N LEU A 294 -22.08 -5.02 3.66
CA LEU A 294 -23.20 -4.14 3.30
C LEU A 294 -24.29 -4.89 2.53
N ASP A 295 -23.95 -5.81 1.62
CA ASP A 295 -24.92 -6.61 0.88
C ASP A 295 -25.77 -7.46 1.84
N SER A 296 -25.12 -8.15 2.79
CA SER A 296 -25.79 -8.94 3.83
C SER A 296 -26.69 -8.09 4.73
N ARG A 297 -26.18 -6.94 5.21
CA ARG A 297 -26.93 -6.01 6.07
C ARG A 297 -28.15 -5.43 5.34
N THR A 298 -27.98 -5.02 4.09
CA THR A 298 -29.07 -4.47 3.27
C THR A 298 -30.10 -5.53 2.90
N ALA A 299 -29.69 -6.76 2.60
CA ALA A 299 -30.61 -7.87 2.34
C ALA A 299 -31.47 -8.22 3.56
N GLN A 300 -30.89 -8.22 4.75
CA GLN A 300 -31.63 -8.45 6.00
C GLN A 300 -32.66 -7.34 6.23
N LYS A 301 -32.24 -6.07 6.14
CA LYS A 301 -33.13 -4.92 6.35
C LYS A 301 -34.24 -4.84 5.31
N ASP A 302 -33.93 -5.13 4.04
CA ASP A 302 -34.94 -5.19 2.98
C ASP A 302 -36.02 -6.23 3.29
N LYS A 303 -35.62 -7.42 3.75
CA LYS A 303 -36.56 -8.48 4.15
C LYS A 303 -37.40 -8.09 5.36
N GLU A 304 -36.80 -7.48 6.37
CA GLU A 304 -37.49 -7.01 7.57
C GLU A 304 -38.55 -5.96 7.24
N TRP A 305 -38.18 -4.91 6.49
CA TRP A 305 -39.09 -3.83 6.13
C TRP A 305 -40.15 -4.24 5.11
N TYR A 306 -39.83 -5.18 4.21
CA TYR A 306 -40.80 -5.72 3.28
C TYR A 306 -41.89 -6.57 3.97
N ALA A 307 -41.54 -7.25 5.07
CA ALA A 307 -42.48 -8.03 5.87
C ALA A 307 -43.41 -7.14 6.71
N ASP A 308 -42.94 -5.94 7.09
CA ASP A 308 -43.74 -4.96 7.82
C ASP A 308 -44.64 -4.15 6.88
N ARG A 309 -45.87 -4.65 6.69
CA ARG A 309 -46.83 -4.10 5.73
C ARG A 309 -47.97 -3.36 6.39
N ASN A 310 -48.34 -2.22 5.79
CA ASN A 310 -49.49 -1.45 6.21
C ASN A 310 -50.78 -2.26 5.97
N PRO A 311 -51.59 -2.54 7.00
CA PRO A 311 -52.81 -3.35 6.87
C PRO A 311 -53.87 -2.76 5.92
N ARG A 312 -53.77 -1.46 5.58
CA ARG A 312 -54.74 -0.76 4.72
C ARG A 312 -54.32 -0.72 3.25
N THR A 313 -53.03 -0.60 2.96
CA THR A 313 -52.52 -0.43 1.59
C THR A 313 -51.75 -1.64 1.08
N ASP A 314 -51.41 -2.61 1.94
CA ASP A 314 -50.53 -3.75 1.63
C ASP A 314 -49.13 -3.35 1.13
N GLU A 315 -48.75 -2.09 1.39
CA GLU A 315 -47.44 -1.53 1.04
C GLU A 315 -46.49 -1.63 2.24
N PRO A 316 -45.17 -1.76 1.99
CA PRO A 316 -44.15 -1.69 3.04
C PRO A 316 -44.26 -0.39 3.84
N MET A 317 -44.19 -0.48 5.16
CA MET A 317 -44.30 0.70 6.05
C MET A 317 -43.09 1.62 5.95
N VAL A 318 -41.91 1.05 5.66
CA VAL A 318 -40.66 1.78 5.54
C VAL A 318 -39.97 1.36 4.25
N THR A 319 -39.59 2.36 3.46
CA THR A 319 -38.68 2.19 2.33
C THR A 319 -37.53 3.18 2.47
N ALA A 320 -36.41 2.86 1.83
CA ALA A 320 -35.27 3.78 1.77
C ALA A 320 -34.52 3.62 0.44
N GLN A 321 -34.08 4.73 -0.14
CA GLN A 321 -33.16 4.74 -1.27
C GLN A 321 -31.71 4.82 -0.79
N MET A 322 -30.82 4.07 -1.43
CA MET A 322 -29.39 4.12 -1.20
C MET A 322 -28.64 4.28 -2.51
N PHE A 323 -27.71 5.23 -2.54
CA PHE A 323 -26.78 5.49 -3.63
C PHE A 323 -25.38 5.16 -3.15
N PHE A 324 -24.63 4.43 -3.97
CA PHE A 324 -23.31 3.92 -3.59
C PHE A 324 -22.37 3.87 -4.80
N THR A 325 -21.09 3.76 -4.53
CA THR A 325 -20.01 3.51 -5.50
C THR A 325 -19.34 2.21 -5.12
N ILE A 326 -19.24 1.25 -6.03
CA ILE A 326 -18.50 0.00 -5.80
C ILE A 326 -17.13 0.13 -6.46
N TYR A 327 -16.08 -0.19 -5.72
CA TYR A 327 -14.71 -0.29 -6.19
C TYR A 327 -14.32 -1.77 -6.27
N TYR A 328 -13.75 -2.20 -7.40
CA TYR A 328 -13.42 -3.60 -7.64
C TYR A 328 -12.19 -3.77 -8.52
N ALA A 329 -11.48 -4.88 -8.33
CA ALA A 329 -10.32 -5.21 -9.14
C ALA A 329 -10.73 -6.12 -10.31
N GLU A 330 -10.60 -5.62 -11.54
CA GLU A 330 -10.83 -6.42 -12.74
C GLU A 330 -9.55 -7.16 -13.20
N LYS A 331 -9.71 -8.29 -13.90
CA LYS A 331 -8.59 -9.15 -14.28
C LYS A 331 -7.63 -8.44 -15.24
N GLY A 332 -6.46 -8.10 -14.73
CA GLY A 332 -5.35 -7.58 -15.53
C GLY A 332 -5.26 -6.05 -15.51
N ASP A 333 -6.18 -5.39 -14.81
CA ASP A 333 -6.12 -3.96 -14.60
C ASP A 333 -5.08 -3.60 -13.54
N LYS A 334 -4.42 -2.47 -13.76
CA LYS A 334 -3.47 -1.87 -12.81
C LYS A 334 -4.16 -0.89 -11.84
N MET A 335 -5.46 -0.68 -11.99
CA MET A 335 -6.26 0.31 -11.27
C MET A 335 -7.59 -0.32 -10.85
N LEU A 336 -8.17 0.16 -9.75
CA LEU A 336 -9.52 -0.23 -9.34
C LEU A 336 -10.53 0.39 -10.31
N GLN A 337 -11.42 -0.45 -10.82
CA GLN A 337 -12.60 0.02 -11.54
C GLN A 337 -13.68 0.41 -10.53
N HIS A 338 -14.53 1.35 -10.92
CA HIS A 338 -15.65 1.75 -10.08
C HIS A 338 -16.89 2.12 -10.88
N PHE A 339 -18.06 1.90 -10.28
CA PHE A 339 -19.33 2.36 -10.84
C PHE A 339 -20.30 2.81 -9.74
N LYS A 340 -21.20 3.71 -10.10
CA LYS A 340 -22.27 4.21 -9.22
C LYS A 340 -23.52 3.37 -9.39
N GLY A 341 -24.10 2.95 -8.27
CA GLY A 341 -25.33 2.18 -8.19
C GLY A 341 -26.39 2.84 -7.33
N LYS A 342 -27.62 2.36 -7.49
CA LYS A 342 -28.77 2.74 -6.68
C LYS A 342 -29.57 1.49 -6.32
N ILE A 343 -30.00 1.37 -5.07
CA ILE A 343 -30.98 0.36 -4.64
C ILE A 343 -32.12 0.97 -3.83
N ASP A 344 -33.23 0.24 -3.78
CA ASP A 344 -34.39 0.55 -2.95
C ASP A 344 -34.59 -0.56 -1.90
N ILE A 345 -34.53 -0.19 -0.63
CA ILE A 345 -34.63 -1.08 0.54
C ILE A 345 -36.05 -1.06 1.06
N GLY A 346 -36.58 -2.22 1.45
CA GLY A 346 -37.97 -2.43 1.85
C GLY A 346 -38.88 -2.85 0.69
N THR A 347 -38.31 -3.11 -0.49
CA THR A 347 -39.05 -3.52 -1.69
C THR A 347 -39.11 -5.04 -1.84
N GLY A 348 -38.33 -5.79 -1.06
CA GLY A 348 -38.28 -7.25 -1.11
C GLY A 348 -37.40 -7.79 -2.24
N ASN A 349 -36.55 -6.93 -2.82
CA ASN A 349 -35.65 -7.27 -3.93
C ASN A 349 -34.26 -7.75 -3.45
N GLY A 350 -34.02 -7.83 -2.14
CA GLY A 350 -32.78 -8.29 -1.53
C GLY A 350 -31.71 -7.19 -1.41
N GLY A 351 -30.46 -7.63 -1.20
CA GLY A 351 -29.30 -6.74 -1.07
C GLY A 351 -28.84 -6.11 -2.38
N ILE A 352 -27.74 -5.37 -2.31
CA ILE A 352 -27.06 -4.71 -3.43
C ILE A 352 -26.91 -5.64 -4.65
N LEU A 353 -26.31 -6.81 -4.47
CA LEU A 353 -25.98 -7.71 -5.58
C LEU A 353 -27.25 -8.26 -6.26
N SER A 354 -28.28 -8.57 -5.49
CA SER A 354 -29.56 -9.08 -6.02
C SER A 354 -30.27 -8.03 -6.85
N GLN A 355 -30.27 -6.78 -6.37
CA GLN A 355 -30.87 -5.66 -7.09
C GLN A 355 -30.07 -5.25 -8.32
N LEU A 356 -28.73 -5.25 -8.27
CA LEU A 356 -27.89 -4.98 -9.44
C LEU A 356 -28.13 -6.01 -10.55
N LYS A 357 -28.25 -7.30 -10.21
CA LYS A 357 -28.64 -8.36 -11.16
C LYS A 357 -30.01 -8.10 -11.76
N LEU A 358 -31.01 -7.78 -10.93
CA LEU A 358 -32.37 -7.50 -11.38
C LEU A 358 -32.41 -6.28 -12.32
N GLN A 359 -31.71 -5.20 -11.96
CA GLN A 359 -31.64 -3.99 -12.77
C GLN A 359 -30.93 -4.23 -14.11
N ASN A 360 -29.84 -5.02 -14.12
CA ASN A 360 -29.15 -5.39 -15.35
C ASN A 360 -30.06 -6.23 -16.27
N GLU A 361 -30.77 -7.23 -15.71
CA GLU A 361 -31.75 -8.02 -16.46
C GLU A 361 -32.86 -7.16 -17.06
N LEU A 362 -33.41 -6.22 -16.30
CA LEU A 362 -34.48 -5.33 -16.76
C LEU A 362 -34.00 -4.44 -17.92
N LYS A 363 -32.82 -3.83 -17.80
CA LYS A 363 -32.24 -3.00 -18.87
C LYS A 363 -31.99 -3.80 -20.16
N LEU A 364 -31.54 -5.06 -20.05
CA LEU A 364 -31.30 -5.92 -21.21
C LEU A 364 -32.58 -6.46 -21.88
N THR A 365 -33.73 -6.41 -21.19
CA THR A 365 -34.99 -6.99 -21.66
C THR A 365 -36.09 -5.98 -21.95
N ASP A 366 -35.98 -4.76 -21.44
CA ASP A 366 -36.97 -3.70 -21.66
C ASP A 366 -36.83 -3.09 -23.07
N GLU A 367 -37.74 -3.49 -23.96
CA GLU A 367 -37.79 -3.01 -25.35
C GLU A 367 -38.02 -1.49 -25.46
N SER A 368 -38.72 -0.88 -24.50
CA SER A 368 -38.96 0.56 -24.48
C SER A 368 -37.68 1.32 -24.11
N TRP A 369 -36.95 0.84 -23.12
CA TRP A 369 -35.66 1.42 -22.72
C TRP A 369 -34.59 1.25 -23.81
N ILE A 370 -34.52 0.06 -24.42
CA ILE A 370 -33.65 -0.22 -25.57
C ILE A 370 -34.01 0.69 -26.76
N GLY A 371 -35.29 0.88 -27.04
CA GLY A 371 -35.76 1.77 -28.10
C GLY A 371 -35.41 3.24 -27.83
N TYR A 372 -35.55 3.70 -26.59
CA TYR A 372 -35.13 5.05 -26.17
C TYR A 372 -33.62 5.27 -26.38
N LEU A 373 -32.77 4.31 -26.01
CA LEU A 373 -31.34 4.41 -26.22
C LEU A 373 -30.94 4.42 -27.69
N LYS A 374 -31.58 3.59 -28.53
CA LYS A 374 -31.36 3.60 -29.98
C LYS A 374 -31.67 4.96 -30.61
N ASN A 375 -32.65 5.67 -30.06
CA ASN A 375 -33.03 7.01 -30.53
C ASN A 375 -32.05 8.11 -30.07
N LYS A 376 -31.20 7.86 -29.07
CA LYS A 376 -30.17 8.83 -28.62
C LYS A 376 -28.93 8.84 -29.51
N GLY A 377 -28.56 7.71 -30.09
CA GLY A 377 -27.42 7.60 -31.00
C GLY A 377 -26.85 6.19 -31.02
N ASN A 378 -26.32 5.76 -32.16
CA ASN A 378 -25.81 4.40 -32.33
C ASN A 378 -24.54 4.13 -31.49
N GLU A 379 -23.66 5.13 -31.35
CA GLU A 379 -22.45 5.02 -30.53
C GLU A 379 -22.77 4.90 -29.03
N GLU A 380 -23.68 5.74 -28.51
CA GLU A 380 -24.13 5.65 -27.12
C GLU A 380 -24.87 4.35 -26.83
N PHE A 381 -25.68 3.88 -27.79
CA PHE A 381 -26.37 2.60 -27.69
C PHE A 381 -25.37 1.44 -27.62
N GLN A 382 -24.38 1.41 -28.51
CA GLN A 382 -23.38 0.35 -28.56
C GLN A 382 -22.55 0.32 -27.27
N LYS A 383 -22.04 1.47 -26.83
CA LYS A 383 -21.30 1.59 -25.56
C LYS A 383 -22.13 1.12 -24.36
N CYS A 384 -23.39 1.55 -24.28
CA CYS A 384 -24.27 1.14 -23.18
C CYS A 384 -24.55 -0.38 -23.19
N MET A 385 -24.70 -0.97 -24.37
CA MET A 385 -24.87 -2.43 -24.50
C MET A 385 -23.59 -3.20 -24.13
N GLU A 386 -22.42 -2.67 -24.46
CA GLU A 386 -21.13 -3.20 -24.04
C GLU A 386 -21.00 -3.15 -22.51
N ASP A 387 -21.26 -1.99 -21.89
CA ASP A 387 -21.20 -1.82 -20.42
C ASP A 387 -22.17 -2.78 -19.68
N LEU A 388 -23.39 -2.96 -20.18
CA LEU A 388 -24.35 -3.89 -19.58
C LEU A 388 -23.94 -5.36 -19.74
N THR A 389 -23.38 -5.69 -20.90
CA THR A 389 -22.88 -7.04 -21.19
C THR A 389 -21.66 -7.35 -20.33
N ASP A 390 -20.78 -6.36 -20.15
CA ASP A 390 -19.62 -6.44 -19.29
C ASP A 390 -20.02 -6.63 -17.82
N MET A 391 -20.93 -5.78 -17.33
CA MET A 391 -21.55 -5.92 -16.02
C MET A 391 -22.13 -7.32 -15.81
N GLN A 392 -22.78 -7.90 -16.83
CA GLN A 392 -23.36 -9.24 -16.75
C GLN A 392 -22.31 -10.36 -16.72
N ASN A 393 -21.27 -10.27 -17.54
CA ASN A 393 -20.34 -11.37 -17.77
C ASN A 393 -19.10 -11.33 -16.87
N HIS A 394 -18.72 -10.16 -16.39
CA HIS A 394 -17.45 -9.92 -15.70
C HIS A 394 -17.67 -9.37 -14.29
N VAL A 395 -18.32 -8.21 -14.16
CA VAL A 395 -18.47 -7.50 -12.86
C VAL A 395 -19.37 -8.27 -11.89
N LEU A 396 -20.62 -8.58 -12.25
CA LEU A 396 -21.55 -9.25 -11.33
C LEU A 396 -21.05 -10.63 -10.85
N PRO A 397 -20.45 -11.49 -11.71
CA PRO A 397 -19.83 -12.73 -11.26
C PRO A 397 -18.66 -12.51 -10.30
N TYR A 398 -17.82 -11.49 -10.54
CA TYR A 398 -16.72 -11.13 -9.64
C TYR A 398 -17.26 -10.70 -8.27
N LEU A 399 -18.19 -9.74 -8.22
CA LEU A 399 -18.80 -9.29 -6.96
C LEU A 399 -19.51 -10.43 -6.21
N GLN A 400 -20.18 -11.32 -6.94
CA GLN A 400 -20.83 -12.50 -6.36
C GLN A 400 -19.83 -13.45 -5.69
N SER A 401 -18.63 -13.60 -6.23
CA SER A 401 -17.63 -14.52 -5.68
C SER A 401 -17.25 -14.16 -4.23
N PHE A 402 -17.17 -12.88 -3.90
CA PHE A 402 -16.87 -12.40 -2.54
C PHE A 402 -18.10 -12.46 -1.62
N CYS A 403 -19.28 -12.13 -2.13
CA CYS A 403 -20.51 -12.17 -1.33
C CYS A 403 -20.94 -13.62 -1.00
N SER A 404 -20.65 -14.59 -1.85
CA SER A 404 -20.98 -16.01 -1.63
C SER A 404 -19.91 -16.81 -0.85
N LEU A 405 -18.74 -16.22 -0.54
CA LEU A 405 -17.70 -16.90 0.25
C LEU A 405 -18.07 -16.98 1.74
N GLU A 406 -18.85 -16.04 2.28
CA GLU A 406 -19.45 -16.18 3.61
C GLU A 406 -20.51 -17.29 3.65
N GLU A 407 -21.34 -17.44 2.61
CA GLU A 407 -22.29 -18.55 2.50
C GLU A 407 -21.57 -19.90 2.49
N LYS A 408 -20.45 -20.03 1.76
CA LYS A 408 -19.64 -21.26 1.75
C LYS A 408 -18.93 -21.53 3.09
N ASN A 409 -18.38 -20.53 3.77
CA ASN A 409 -17.72 -20.73 5.07
C ASN A 409 -18.73 -21.04 6.20
N VAL A 410 -19.93 -20.47 6.15
CA VAL A 410 -21.04 -20.77 7.08
C VAL A 410 -21.62 -22.16 6.78
N GLN A 411 -21.77 -22.52 5.50
CA GLN A 411 -22.26 -23.82 5.07
C GLN A 411 -21.23 -24.92 5.35
N GLU A 412 -19.93 -24.70 5.16
CA GLU A 412 -18.86 -25.63 5.56
C GLU A 412 -18.76 -25.78 7.09
N LYS A 413 -18.94 -24.71 7.87
CA LYS A 413 -19.01 -24.81 9.35
C LYS A 413 -20.27 -25.55 9.81
N GLN A 414 -21.41 -25.35 9.15
CA GLN A 414 -22.65 -26.10 9.42
C GLN A 414 -22.53 -27.56 9.00
N GLU A 415 -21.92 -27.85 7.85
CA GLU A 415 -21.68 -29.21 7.36
C GLU A 415 -20.67 -29.95 8.24
N ARG A 416 -19.62 -29.27 8.75
CA ARG A 416 -18.71 -29.83 9.77
C ARG A 416 -19.43 -30.12 11.09
N GLN A 417 -20.27 -29.21 11.58
CA GLN A 417 -21.08 -29.45 12.79
C GLN A 417 -22.14 -30.55 12.60
N VAL A 418 -22.69 -30.70 11.40
CA VAL A 418 -23.65 -31.77 11.08
C VAL A 418 -22.92 -33.11 10.93
N ALA A 419 -21.72 -33.13 10.35
CA ALA A 419 -20.86 -34.31 10.29
C ALA A 419 -20.42 -34.78 11.69
N GLU A 420 -19.98 -33.87 12.57
CA GLU A 420 -19.62 -34.18 13.96
C GLU A 420 -20.82 -34.67 14.80
N LYS A 421 -22.02 -34.13 14.54
CA LYS A 421 -23.28 -34.61 15.16
C LYS A 421 -23.76 -35.95 14.59
N GLN A 422 -23.40 -36.29 13.36
CA GLN A 422 -23.69 -37.59 12.77
C GLN A 422 -22.71 -38.67 13.25
N ASP A 423 -21.42 -38.35 13.39
CA ASP A 423 -20.43 -39.29 13.94
C ASP A 423 -20.70 -39.63 15.42
N SER A 424 -21.06 -38.64 16.23
CA SER A 424 -21.48 -38.85 17.62
C SER A 424 -22.80 -39.64 17.75
N ARG A 425 -23.69 -39.55 16.74
CA ARG A 425 -24.91 -40.37 16.68
C ARG A 425 -24.63 -41.79 16.19
N VAL A 426 -23.65 -42.00 15.33
CA VAL A 426 -23.22 -43.33 14.85
C VAL A 426 -22.50 -44.11 15.96
N GLU A 427 -21.70 -43.44 16.80
CA GLU A 427 -21.12 -44.07 18.01
C GLU A 427 -22.19 -44.45 19.04
N ALA A 428 -23.19 -43.60 19.29
CA ALA A 428 -24.32 -43.91 20.18
C ALA A 428 -25.22 -45.05 19.64
N SER A 429 -25.36 -45.16 18.31
CA SER A 429 -26.16 -46.22 17.67
C SER A 429 -25.45 -47.58 17.65
N ARG A 430 -24.12 -47.60 17.71
CA ARG A 430 -23.33 -48.84 17.86
C ARG A 430 -23.33 -49.39 19.30
N ALA A 431 -23.52 -48.54 20.31
CA ALA A 431 -23.61 -48.96 21.70
C ALA A 431 -24.97 -49.57 22.09
N ALA A 432 -26.03 -49.36 21.31
CA ALA A 432 -27.39 -49.80 21.63
C ALA A 432 -27.82 -51.15 21.01
N ASN A 433 -27.01 -51.76 20.14
CA ASN A 433 -27.34 -53.03 19.48
C ASN A 433 -26.59 -54.23 20.07
N VAL A 434 -26.79 -54.48 21.37
CA VAL A 434 -26.63 -55.82 21.96
C VAL A 434 -27.75 -56.01 23.00
N THR A 435 -28.93 -56.43 22.56
CA THR A 435 -29.74 -57.51 23.18
C THR A 435 -31.03 -57.76 22.39
N LYS A 436 -31.23 -59.02 22.02
CA LYS A 436 -32.36 -59.64 21.31
C LYS A 436 -33.72 -59.51 22.02
N GLY A 437 -34.80 -59.67 21.24
CA GLY A 437 -36.01 -60.36 21.70
C GLY A 437 -37.25 -60.16 20.82
N ASP A 438 -37.60 -61.18 20.02
CA ASP A 438 -38.75 -61.29 19.11
C ASP A 438 -40.15 -61.14 19.74
N ASN A 439 -41.16 -60.68 18.96
CA ASN A 439 -42.34 -61.49 18.61
C ASN A 439 -43.35 -60.83 17.64
N ASP A 440 -43.96 -61.70 16.83
CA ASP A 440 -44.92 -61.51 15.73
C ASP A 440 -46.27 -60.81 16.05
N LYS A 441 -46.84 -60.09 15.06
CA LYS A 441 -48.04 -60.52 14.26
C LYS A 441 -48.64 -59.40 13.38
N ALA A 442 -48.79 -59.75 12.10
CA ALA A 442 -49.81 -59.37 11.09
C ALA A 442 -50.76 -58.17 11.32
N VAL A 443 -50.98 -57.36 10.25
CA VAL A 443 -52.26 -57.30 9.47
C VAL A 443 -52.13 -56.37 8.24
N LYS A 444 -52.77 -56.86 7.17
CA LYS A 444 -53.05 -56.39 5.80
C LYS A 444 -53.24 -54.88 5.52
N LYS A 445 -52.57 -54.43 4.44
CA LYS A 445 -53.11 -53.99 3.12
C LYS A 445 -54.47 -53.26 3.11
N VAL A 446 -54.49 -51.98 2.68
CA VAL A 446 -55.43 -51.45 1.66
C VAL A 446 -54.78 -50.25 0.94
N VAL A 447 -54.60 -50.41 -0.38
CA VAL A 447 -54.50 -49.34 -1.38
C VAL A 447 -55.93 -48.92 -1.72
N SER A 448 -56.21 -47.62 -1.75
CA SER A 448 -57.40 -47.10 -2.45
C SER A 448 -56.97 -45.97 -3.37
N SER A 449 -57.34 -46.17 -4.63
CA SER A 449 -57.10 -45.34 -5.79
C SER A 449 -58.40 -44.67 -6.24
N MET A 450 -58.24 -43.51 -6.89
CA MET A 450 -59.17 -42.84 -7.81
C MET A 450 -60.28 -41.97 -7.21
N GLN A 451 -60.20 -40.66 -7.46
CA GLN A 451 -60.99 -40.03 -8.53
C GLN A 451 -60.51 -38.62 -8.85
N THR A 452 -60.03 -38.46 -10.08
CA THR A 452 -59.99 -37.20 -10.82
C THR A 452 -61.41 -36.72 -11.11
N GLU A 453 -61.70 -35.45 -10.82
CA GLU A 453 -62.44 -34.61 -11.76
C GLU A 453 -62.09 -33.12 -11.60
N LYS A 454 -61.55 -32.57 -12.71
CA LYS A 454 -61.50 -31.19 -13.19
C LYS A 454 -61.79 -30.06 -12.19
N ASN A 455 -60.74 -29.28 -11.91
CA ASN A 455 -60.87 -27.82 -11.91
C ASN A 455 -59.67 -27.18 -12.61
N LYS A 456 -60.00 -26.44 -13.66
CA LYS A 456 -59.10 -25.73 -14.58
C LYS A 456 -58.89 -24.34 -13.98
N ALA A 457 -57.75 -24.10 -13.33
CA ALA A 457 -57.33 -22.78 -12.88
C ALA A 457 -55.79 -22.65 -13.05
N THR A 458 -55.41 -21.89 -14.07
CA THR A 458 -54.12 -21.22 -14.31
C THR A 458 -52.96 -21.60 -13.37
N THR A 459 -52.18 -22.59 -13.77
CA THR A 459 -50.81 -22.78 -13.30
C THR A 459 -50.00 -21.51 -13.60
N LYS A 460 -49.68 -20.70 -12.57
CA LYS A 460 -48.56 -19.76 -12.61
C LYS A 460 -47.33 -20.57 -13.03
N ALA A 461 -46.81 -20.33 -14.23
CA ALA A 461 -45.53 -20.88 -14.65
C ALA A 461 -44.49 -20.53 -13.58
N LYS A 462 -43.74 -21.53 -13.10
CA LYS A 462 -42.55 -21.30 -12.25
C LYS A 462 -41.67 -20.30 -13.00
N LYS A 463 -41.49 -19.09 -12.45
CA LYS A 463 -40.51 -18.14 -12.97
C LYS A 463 -39.14 -18.85 -12.90
N PRO A 464 -38.38 -18.95 -14.00
CA PRO A 464 -37.05 -19.53 -13.99
C PRO A 464 -36.15 -18.82 -12.95
N SER A 465 -35.18 -19.53 -12.41
CA SER A 465 -34.25 -18.94 -11.43
C SER A 465 -33.50 -17.75 -12.05
N ILE A 466 -32.99 -16.85 -11.21
CA ILE A 466 -32.21 -15.69 -11.68
C ILE A 466 -31.01 -16.17 -12.52
N HIS A 467 -30.34 -17.26 -12.11
CA HIS A 467 -29.25 -17.84 -12.90
C HIS A 467 -29.69 -18.41 -14.26
N GLU A 468 -30.85 -19.06 -14.34
CA GLU A 468 -31.38 -19.55 -15.62
C GLU A 468 -31.73 -18.40 -16.57
N ARG A 469 -32.25 -17.29 -16.03
CA ARG A 469 -32.58 -16.10 -16.81
C ARG A 469 -31.33 -15.37 -17.31
N LEU A 470 -30.28 -15.28 -16.49
CA LEU A 470 -28.99 -14.71 -16.90
C LEU A 470 -28.34 -15.53 -18.03
N GLU A 471 -28.39 -16.86 -17.96
CA GLU A 471 -27.86 -17.74 -19.01
C GLU A 471 -28.61 -17.58 -20.34
N ILE A 472 -29.94 -17.39 -20.27
CA ILE A 472 -30.77 -17.09 -21.45
C ILE A 472 -30.42 -15.71 -22.03
N ASN A 473 -30.19 -14.71 -21.18
CA ASN A 473 -29.80 -13.37 -21.63
C ASN A 473 -28.41 -13.37 -22.27
N LYS A 474 -27.46 -14.13 -21.73
CA LYS A 474 -26.13 -14.32 -22.33
C LYS A 474 -26.22 -14.87 -23.75
N ARG A 475 -27.10 -15.85 -23.99
CA ARG A 475 -27.37 -16.38 -25.34
C ARG A 475 -28.02 -15.35 -26.27
N LYS A 476 -28.99 -14.57 -25.77
CA LYS A 476 -29.65 -13.51 -26.55
C LYS A 476 -28.70 -12.38 -26.94
N ILE A 477 -27.73 -12.03 -26.09
CA ILE A 477 -26.71 -11.02 -26.40
C ILE A 477 -25.77 -11.54 -27.49
N GLN A 478 -25.32 -12.79 -27.40
CA GLN A 478 -24.50 -13.43 -28.44
C GLN A 478 -25.26 -13.53 -29.79
N GLU A 479 -26.56 -13.82 -29.77
CA GLU A 479 -27.41 -13.83 -30.97
C GLU A 479 -27.65 -12.44 -31.57
N LYS A 480 -27.63 -11.38 -30.75
CA LYS A 480 -27.75 -9.99 -31.19
C LYS A 480 -26.41 -9.45 -31.74
N GLN A 481 -25.28 -9.82 -31.13
CA GLN A 481 -23.94 -9.47 -31.62
C GLN A 481 -23.57 -10.25 -32.90
N GLY A 482 -23.99 -11.52 -33.02
CA GLY A 482 -23.73 -12.34 -34.22
C GLY A 482 -24.57 -12.00 -35.45
N LYS A 483 -25.50 -11.03 -35.37
CA LYS A 483 -26.35 -10.61 -36.49
C LYS A 483 -25.85 -9.39 -37.26
N ASP A 484 -24.80 -8.70 -36.77
CA ASP A 484 -24.22 -7.51 -37.43
C ASP A 484 -22.85 -7.76 -38.11
N GLU A 485 -22.42 -9.02 -38.27
CA GLU A 485 -21.15 -9.35 -38.97
C GLU A 485 -21.29 -9.76 -40.45
N LEU A 486 -22.41 -9.45 -41.12
CA LEU A 486 -22.54 -9.62 -42.57
C LEU A 486 -23.22 -8.41 -43.22
N GLU A 487 -22.49 -7.30 -43.33
CA GLU A 487 -22.55 -6.38 -44.48
C GLU A 487 -21.37 -5.37 -44.45
N ARG A 488 -20.13 -5.88 -44.47
CA ARG A 488 -18.98 -5.12 -44.97
C ARG A 488 -18.61 -5.63 -46.35
N GLY A 489 -19.40 -5.23 -47.33
CA GLY A 489 -19.10 -5.39 -48.75
C GLY A 489 -18.80 -4.03 -49.38
N ALA A 490 -17.52 -3.79 -49.67
CA ALA A 490 -16.98 -2.87 -50.68
C ALA A 490 -17.56 -1.44 -50.79
N ASP A 491 -16.84 -0.45 -50.24
CA ASP A 491 -16.07 0.49 -51.08
C ASP A 491 -15.18 1.39 -50.20
N ARG A 492 -13.87 1.22 -50.34
CA ARG A 492 -12.88 2.21 -49.91
C ARG A 492 -12.40 2.87 -51.19
N ASP A 493 -12.99 4.01 -51.53
CA ASP A 493 -12.37 4.94 -52.48
C ASP A 493 -12.17 6.31 -51.82
N VAL A 494 -10.93 6.48 -51.38
CA VAL A 494 -10.12 7.71 -51.43
C VAL A 494 -10.85 9.00 -51.78
N ARG A 495 -10.84 9.97 -50.86
CA ARG A 495 -10.44 11.35 -51.18
C ARG A 495 -10.09 12.17 -49.94
N THR A 496 -8.81 12.50 -49.87
CA THR A 496 -8.22 13.73 -49.35
C THR A 496 -9.01 14.97 -49.74
N VAL A 497 -9.32 15.85 -48.78
CA VAL A 497 -8.77 17.22 -48.62
C VAL A 497 -8.79 17.55 -47.13
#